data_AF-A0A2K8JLL0-F1
#
_entry.id   AF-A0A2K8JLL0-F1
#
_cell.length_a   1.000
_cell.length_b   1.000
_cell.length_c   1.000
_cell.angle_alpha   90.00
_cell.angle_beta   90.00
_cell.angle_gamma   90.00
#
_symmetry.space_group_name_H-M   'P 1'
#
loop_
_entity.id
_entity.type
_entity.pdbx_description
1 polymer ?
#
loop_
_entity_poly.entity_id
_entity_poly.type
_entity_poly.pdbx_seq_one_letter_code
_entity_poly.pdbx_strand_id
1 'polypeptide(L)'
;MRSILVIISLSLAAQAAISNSDVSEMVNKLQSSIDKLEEIEGKINGNIKKFTAELLAHTEEDNGADGKNCFLNLLQEYKQKVNIMIDESIGGYILSSRSLINDIKSSRLDESEMEHTKHMLSKEGSYFQQMKNSIRFMLDRIVADEKEFHDTVHKQCCKHD
;
A
#
# COMPACT_ATOMS: atom_id res chain seq x y z
N MET A 1 -61.59 32.57 5.37
CA MET A 1 -60.59 32.28 4.30
C MET A 1 -59.45 31.50 4.93
N ARG A 2 -58.97 30.50 4.18
CA ARG A 2 -58.13 29.38 4.61
C ARG A 2 -56.80 29.84 5.20
N SER A 3 -56.51 29.50 6.45
CA SER A 3 -55.16 29.59 7.00
C SER A 3 -54.36 28.37 6.55
N ILE A 4 -53.39 28.60 5.68
CA ILE A 4 -52.38 27.61 5.27
C ILE A 4 -51.33 27.56 6.39
N LEU A 5 -51.29 26.46 7.12
CA LEU A 5 -50.16 26.11 7.99
C LEU A 5 -49.04 25.57 7.09
N VAL A 6 -48.03 26.39 6.83
CA VAL A 6 -46.78 25.92 6.22
C VAL A 6 -46.00 25.19 7.30
N ILE A 7 -46.05 23.86 7.27
CA ILE A 7 -45.14 23.01 8.03
C ILE A 7 -43.78 23.11 7.34
N ILE A 8 -42.90 23.95 7.87
CA ILE A 8 -41.49 23.94 7.50
C ILE A 8 -40.93 22.62 8.02
N SER A 9 -40.79 21.65 7.12
CA SER A 9 -39.94 20.48 7.34
C SER A 9 -38.50 20.97 7.35
N LEU A 10 -38.02 21.38 8.52
CA LEU A 10 -36.59 21.45 8.78
C LEU A 10 -36.08 20.02 8.72
N SER A 11 -35.56 19.63 7.55
CA SER A 11 -34.62 18.54 7.43
C SER A 11 -33.40 18.88 8.28
N LEU A 12 -33.49 18.60 9.58
CA LEU A 12 -32.33 18.45 10.44
C LEU A 12 -31.57 17.25 9.91
N ALA A 13 -30.60 17.50 9.03
CA ALA A 13 -29.45 16.62 8.97
C ALA A 13 -28.91 16.60 10.40
N ALA A 14 -29.08 15.48 11.09
CA ALA A 14 -28.51 15.28 12.40
C ALA A 14 -26.99 15.39 12.24
N GLN A 15 -26.45 16.57 12.47
CA GLN A 15 -25.02 16.81 12.63
C GLN A 15 -24.65 16.13 13.95
N ALA A 16 -24.28 14.86 13.85
CA ALA A 16 -23.75 14.13 14.98
C ALA A 16 -22.39 14.75 15.30
N ALA A 17 -22.28 15.41 16.45
CA ALA A 17 -21.01 15.93 16.91
C ALA A 17 -19.99 14.77 16.99
N ILE A 18 -18.83 14.93 16.35
CA ILE A 18 -17.75 13.94 16.40
C ILE A 18 -17.38 13.66 17.86
N SER A 19 -17.47 12.40 18.26
CA SER A 19 -17.12 11.97 19.60
C SER A 19 -15.64 11.56 19.69
N ASN A 20 -15.08 11.56 20.91
CA ASN A 20 -13.77 10.97 21.17
C ASN A 20 -13.71 9.48 20.78
N SER A 21 -14.86 8.79 20.76
CA SER A 21 -14.96 7.40 20.28
C SER A 21 -14.73 7.32 18.77
N ASP A 22 -15.29 8.26 17.99
CA ASP A 22 -15.10 8.32 16.54
C ASP A 22 -13.62 8.57 16.19
N VAL A 23 -13.00 9.53 16.88
CA VAL A 23 -11.56 9.81 16.76
C VAL A 23 -10.73 8.56 17.03
N SER A 24 -11.03 7.85 18.12
CA SER A 24 -10.33 6.63 18.50
C SER A 24 -10.53 5.52 17.46
N GLU A 25 -11.74 5.37 16.92
CA GLU A 25 -12.04 4.38 15.87
C GLU A 25 -11.25 4.66 14.59
N MET A 26 -11.24 5.90 14.10
CA MET A 26 -10.50 6.28 12.90
C MET A 26 -9.00 6.04 13.06
N VAL A 27 -8.42 6.47 14.18
CA VAL A 27 -7.01 6.24 14.49
C VAL A 27 -6.69 4.74 14.53
N ASN A 28 -7.54 3.94 15.18
CA ASN A 28 -7.32 2.49 15.29
C ASN A 28 -7.39 1.79 13.93
N LYS A 29 -8.30 2.20 13.04
CA LYS A 29 -8.38 1.65 11.69
C LYS A 29 -7.13 1.99 10.88
N LEU A 30 -6.67 3.23 10.94
CA LEU A 30 -5.45 3.68 10.27
C LEU A 30 -4.22 2.94 10.81
N GLN A 31 -4.07 2.84 12.13
CA GLN A 31 -2.97 2.10 12.75
C GLN A 31 -2.99 0.62 12.36
N SER A 32 -4.15 -0.03 12.42
CA SER A 32 -4.28 -1.43 11.98
C SER A 32 -3.93 -1.62 10.50
N SER A 33 -4.20 -0.61 9.66
CA SER A 33 -3.81 -0.66 8.24
C SER A 33 -2.30 -0.49 8.06
N ILE A 34 -1.66 0.38 8.84
CA ILE A 34 -0.19 0.54 8.85
C ILE A 34 0.47 -0.78 9.24
N ASP A 35 0.04 -1.41 10.35
CA ASP A 35 0.64 -2.65 10.84
C ASP A 35 0.54 -3.78 9.79
N LYS A 36 -0.59 -3.86 9.07
CA LYS A 36 -0.78 -4.83 7.97
C LYS A 36 0.08 -4.51 6.76
N LEU A 37 0.24 -3.23 6.43
CA LEU A 37 1.09 -2.77 5.33
C LEU A 37 2.56 -3.15 5.60
N GLU A 38 3.04 -2.93 6.82
CA GLU A 38 4.39 -3.32 7.25
C GLU A 38 4.57 -4.85 7.23
N GLU A 39 3.56 -5.63 7.62
CA GLU A 39 3.57 -7.09 7.48
C GLU A 39 3.66 -7.55 6.01
N ILE A 40 2.90 -6.91 5.12
CA ILE A 40 2.91 -7.20 3.68
C ILE A 40 4.28 -6.87 3.09
N GLU A 41 4.85 -5.72 3.42
CA GLU A 41 6.20 -5.32 3.00
C GLU A 41 7.24 -6.36 3.44
N GLY A 42 7.18 -6.80 4.71
CA GLY A 42 8.06 -7.84 5.22
C GLY A 42 7.96 -9.17 4.44
N LYS A 43 6.75 -9.57 4.06
CA LYS A 43 6.52 -10.77 3.23
C LYS A 43 7.08 -10.63 1.82
N ILE A 44 6.86 -9.47 1.18
CA ILE A 44 7.38 -9.18 -0.17
C ILE A 44 8.91 -9.22 -0.15
N ASN A 45 9.54 -8.50 0.78
CA ASN A 45 10.99 -8.46 0.93
C ASN A 45 11.58 -9.86 1.22
N GLY A 46 10.88 -10.67 2.03
CA GLY A 46 11.26 -12.06 2.28
C GLY A 46 11.24 -12.92 1.01
N ASN A 47 10.18 -12.80 0.20
CA ASN A 47 10.03 -13.54 -1.05
C ASN A 47 11.10 -13.15 -2.08
N ILE A 48 11.32 -11.86 -2.29
CA ILE A 48 12.36 -11.34 -3.21
C ILE A 48 13.74 -11.83 -2.78
N LYS A 49 14.04 -11.79 -1.48
CA LYS A 49 15.32 -12.28 -0.95
C LYS A 49 15.52 -13.77 -1.25
N LYS A 50 14.48 -14.58 -1.07
CA LYS A 50 14.53 -16.01 -1.36
C LYS A 50 14.74 -16.27 -2.86
N PHE A 51 13.90 -15.67 -3.70
CA PHE A 51 13.96 -15.77 -5.16
C PHE A 51 15.34 -15.38 -5.72
N THR A 52 15.88 -14.24 -5.28
CA THR A 52 17.18 -13.76 -5.75
C THR A 52 18.35 -14.60 -5.23
N ALA A 53 18.24 -15.20 -4.05
CA ALA A 53 19.25 -16.13 -3.55
C ALA A 53 19.28 -17.44 -4.34
N GLU A 54 18.11 -17.98 -4.69
CA GLU A 54 17.97 -19.18 -5.53
C GLU A 54 18.58 -18.95 -6.93
N LEU A 55 18.27 -17.82 -7.56
CA LEU A 55 18.85 -17.46 -8.85
C LEU A 55 20.37 -17.24 -8.80
N LEU A 56 20.87 -16.57 -7.75
CA LEU A 56 22.31 -16.39 -7.57
C LEU A 56 23.03 -17.73 -7.50
N ALA A 57 22.54 -18.65 -6.66
CA ALA A 57 23.12 -19.98 -6.51
C ALA A 57 23.14 -20.71 -7.86
N HIS A 58 22.04 -20.68 -8.61
CA HIS A 58 21.96 -21.29 -9.93
C HIS A 58 22.99 -20.71 -10.92
N THR A 59 23.13 -19.38 -10.99
CA THR A 59 24.11 -18.75 -11.90
C THR A 59 25.57 -19.04 -11.51
N GLU A 60 25.86 -19.15 -10.21
CA GLU A 60 27.20 -19.50 -9.71
C GLU A 60 27.52 -20.98 -9.96
N GLU A 61 26.53 -21.87 -9.86
CA GLU A 61 26.68 -23.29 -10.21
C GLU A 61 26.92 -23.50 -11.71
N ASP A 62 26.19 -22.79 -12.56
CA ASP A 62 26.22 -23.00 -14.01
C ASP A 62 27.44 -22.35 -14.71
N ASN A 63 27.79 -21.13 -14.28
CA ASN A 63 28.82 -20.31 -14.95
C ASN A 63 29.85 -19.68 -13.99
N GLY A 64 29.93 -20.16 -12.74
CA GLY A 64 30.96 -19.75 -11.79
C GLY A 64 30.96 -18.25 -11.47
N ALA A 65 32.17 -17.68 -11.39
CA ALA A 65 32.36 -16.26 -11.07
C ALA A 65 31.76 -15.32 -12.13
N ASP A 66 31.77 -15.72 -13.40
CA ASP A 66 31.23 -14.91 -14.50
C ASP A 66 29.70 -14.84 -14.44
N GLY A 67 29.03 -15.96 -14.18
CA GLY A 67 27.58 -16.01 -13.96
C GLY A 67 27.14 -15.15 -12.78
N LYS A 68 27.86 -15.26 -11.66
CA LYS A 68 27.64 -14.42 -10.47
C LYS A 68 27.78 -12.93 -10.75
N ASN A 69 28.85 -12.52 -11.44
CA ASN A 69 29.08 -11.10 -11.76
C ASN A 69 27.99 -10.56 -12.70
N CYS A 70 27.59 -11.35 -13.71
CA CYS A 70 26.45 -11.02 -14.57
C CYS A 70 25.16 -10.82 -13.75
N PHE A 71 24.83 -11.78 -12.88
CA PHE A 71 23.64 -11.71 -12.04
C PHE A 71 23.61 -10.47 -11.15
N LEU A 72 24.72 -10.16 -10.47
CA LEU A 72 24.79 -9.01 -9.56
C LEU A 72 24.57 -7.67 -10.28
N ASN A 73 24.99 -7.56 -11.54
CA ASN A 73 24.73 -6.36 -12.34
C ASN A 73 23.23 -6.22 -12.64
N LEU A 74 22.57 -7.29 -13.10
CA LEU A 74 21.13 -7.27 -13.38
C LEU A 74 20.28 -7.09 -12.12
N LEU A 75 20.73 -7.64 -10.98
CA LEU A 75 20.01 -7.60 -9.70
C LEU A 75 19.78 -6.17 -9.21
N GLN A 76 20.73 -5.25 -9.46
CA GLN A 76 20.62 -3.87 -8.99
C GLN A 76 19.41 -3.17 -9.61
N GLU A 77 19.24 -3.28 -10.93
CA GLU A 77 18.14 -2.66 -11.66
C GLU A 77 16.79 -3.26 -11.23
N TYR A 78 16.71 -4.58 -11.12
CA TYR A 78 15.52 -5.28 -10.63
C TYR A 78 15.13 -4.84 -9.22
N LYS A 79 16.09 -4.81 -8.28
CA LYS A 79 15.83 -4.37 -6.90
C LYS A 79 15.37 -2.92 -6.84
N GLN A 80 15.99 -2.03 -7.61
CA GLN A 80 15.58 -0.62 -7.64
C GLN A 80 14.13 -0.48 -8.11
N LYS A 81 13.76 -1.16 -9.21
CA LYS A 81 12.41 -1.15 -9.74
C LYS A 81 11.38 -1.64 -8.73
N VAL A 82 11.66 -2.76 -8.06
CA VAL A 82 10.75 -3.33 -7.05
C VAL A 82 10.64 -2.44 -5.81
N ASN A 83 11.75 -1.89 -5.32
CA ASN A 83 11.74 -0.98 -4.17
C ASN A 83 10.89 0.26 -4.43
N ILE A 84 11.00 0.87 -5.62
CA ILE A 84 10.17 2.02 -6.00
C ILE A 84 8.68 1.67 -5.93
N MET A 85 8.28 0.51 -6.44
CA MET A 85 6.87 0.08 -6.40
C MET A 85 6.36 -0.13 -4.97
N ILE A 86 7.19 -0.72 -4.10
CA ILE A 86 6.89 -0.92 -2.67
C ILE A 86 6.78 0.45 -1.97
N ASP A 87 7.73 1.35 -2.19
CA ASP A 87 7.73 2.68 -1.57
C ASP A 87 6.53 3.52 -1.99
N GLU A 88 6.19 3.54 -3.29
CA GLU A 88 5.05 4.31 -3.81
C GLU A 88 3.71 3.75 -3.32
N SER A 89 3.57 2.43 -3.26
CA SER A 89 2.32 1.79 -2.87
C SER A 89 2.22 1.65 -1.35
N ILE A 90 3.08 0.85 -0.72
CA ILE A 90 3.03 0.60 0.71
C ILE A 90 3.51 1.83 1.50
N GLY A 91 4.70 2.35 1.17
CA GLY A 91 5.28 3.50 1.86
C GLY A 91 4.39 4.74 1.79
N GLY A 92 3.82 5.03 0.61
CA GLY A 92 2.88 6.12 0.39
C GLY A 92 1.62 6.02 1.27
N TYR A 93 1.03 4.82 1.41
CA TYR A 93 -0.13 4.62 2.28
C TYR A 93 0.22 4.67 3.77
N ILE A 94 1.40 4.18 4.17
CA ILE A 94 1.87 4.31 5.56
C ILE A 94 2.06 5.79 5.91
N LEU A 95 2.75 6.55 5.06
CA LEU A 95 3.02 7.98 5.28
C LEU A 95 1.72 8.79 5.34
N SER A 96 0.81 8.59 4.38
CA SER A 96 -0.49 9.28 4.37
C SER A 96 -1.35 8.91 5.58
N SER A 97 -1.39 7.64 5.98
CA SER A 97 -2.10 7.19 7.18
C SER A 97 -1.55 7.85 8.45
N ARG A 98 -0.21 7.92 8.59
CA ARG A 98 0.45 8.58 9.73
C ARG A 98 0.16 10.08 9.77
N SER A 99 0.17 10.76 8.62
CA SER A 99 -0.23 12.17 8.52
C SER A 99 -1.67 12.36 8.98
N LEU A 100 -2.59 11.55 8.46
CA LEU A 100 -4.01 11.64 8.80
C LEU A 100 -4.28 11.37 10.29
N ILE A 101 -3.57 10.40 10.89
CA ILE A 101 -3.63 10.18 12.35
C ILE A 101 -3.22 11.45 13.11
N ASN A 102 -2.15 12.13 12.69
CA ASN A 102 -1.69 13.36 13.34
C ASN A 102 -2.71 14.50 13.18
N ASP A 103 -3.30 14.67 12.00
CA ASP A 103 -4.29 15.71 11.75
C ASP A 103 -5.59 15.46 12.55
N ILE A 104 -6.04 14.20 12.64
CA ILE A 104 -7.16 13.78 13.49
C ILE A 104 -6.89 14.09 14.97
N LYS A 105 -5.72 13.69 15.49
CA LYS A 105 -5.37 13.85 16.91
C LYS A 105 -5.11 15.29 17.33
N SER A 106 -4.65 16.13 16.41
CA SER A 106 -4.32 17.54 16.67
C SER A 106 -5.49 18.49 16.48
N SER A 107 -6.69 17.97 16.16
CA SER A 107 -7.88 18.78 15.88
C SER A 107 -7.65 19.82 14.78
N ARG A 108 -6.79 19.49 13.81
CA ARG A 108 -6.52 20.33 12.62
C ARG A 108 -7.68 20.30 11.63
N LEU A 109 -8.48 19.24 11.68
CA LEU A 109 -9.65 19.04 10.85
C LEU A 109 -10.87 19.63 11.54
N ASP A 110 -11.67 20.39 10.80
CA ASP A 110 -12.97 20.85 11.26
C ASP A 110 -14.01 19.70 11.33
N GLU A 111 -15.20 19.99 11.85
CA GLU A 111 -16.26 18.99 12.05
C GLU A 111 -16.69 18.32 10.72
N SER A 112 -16.79 19.08 9.63
CA SER A 112 -17.17 18.57 8.32
C SER A 112 -16.05 17.71 7.73
N GLU A 113 -14.80 18.15 7.83
CA GLU A 113 -13.62 17.37 7.42
C GLU A 113 -13.51 16.06 8.20
N MET A 114 -13.88 16.08 9.48
CA MET A 114 -13.84 14.92 10.35
C MET A 114 -14.94 13.90 10.05
N GLU A 115 -16.17 14.34 9.80
CA GLU A 115 -17.25 13.45 9.34
C GLU A 115 -16.94 12.88 7.94
N HIS A 116 -16.37 13.68 7.03
CA HIS A 116 -15.90 13.18 5.75
C HIS A 116 -14.81 12.11 5.91
N THR A 117 -13.81 12.37 6.76
CA THR A 117 -12.73 11.43 7.06
C THR A 117 -13.28 10.13 7.65
N LYS A 118 -14.20 10.22 8.60
CA LYS A 118 -14.89 9.07 9.19
C LYS A 118 -15.61 8.23 8.13
N HIS A 119 -16.34 8.88 7.23
CA HIS A 119 -17.00 8.18 6.12
C HIS A 119 -15.97 7.49 5.21
N MET A 120 -14.89 8.18 4.82
CA MET A 120 -13.84 7.62 3.96
C MET A 120 -13.13 6.41 4.57
N LEU A 121 -13.02 6.37 5.91
CA LEU A 121 -12.46 5.26 6.70
C LEU A 121 -13.51 4.23 7.14
N SER A 122 -14.75 4.36 6.70
CA SER A 122 -15.82 3.39 6.97
C SER A 122 -15.76 2.22 5.97
N LYS A 123 -16.66 1.23 6.14
CA LYS A 123 -16.83 0.13 5.16
C LYS A 123 -17.37 0.61 3.81
N GLU A 124 -18.12 1.71 3.81
CA GLU A 124 -18.70 2.31 2.60
C GLU A 124 -17.75 3.32 1.95
N GLY A 125 -16.76 3.78 2.72
CA GLY A 125 -15.70 4.67 2.26
C GLY A 125 -14.71 3.99 1.31
N SER A 126 -13.98 4.82 0.56
CA SER A 126 -13.11 4.33 -0.51
C SER A 126 -11.64 4.17 -0.11
N TYR A 127 -11.19 4.72 1.03
CA TYR A 127 -9.76 4.79 1.37
C TYR A 127 -9.10 3.40 1.40
N PHE A 128 -9.64 2.47 2.20
CA PHE A 128 -9.07 1.13 2.34
C PHE A 128 -9.25 0.28 1.07
N GLN A 129 -10.28 0.54 0.26
CA GLN A 129 -10.48 -0.17 -1.00
C GLN A 129 -9.47 0.30 -2.06
N GLN A 130 -9.17 1.60 -2.13
CA GLN A 130 -8.14 2.14 -3.00
C GLN A 130 -6.76 1.59 -2.62
N MET A 131 -6.45 1.58 -1.31
CA MET A 131 -5.23 0.98 -0.77
C MET A 131 -5.11 -0.50 -1.20
N LYS A 132 -6.17 -1.29 -0.98
CA LYS A 132 -6.20 -2.70 -1.39
C LYS A 132 -5.95 -2.88 -2.89
N ASN A 133 -6.56 -2.03 -3.74
CA ASN A 133 -6.40 -2.11 -5.19
C ASN A 133 -4.97 -1.76 -5.63
N SER A 134 -4.37 -0.73 -5.03
CA SER A 134 -2.99 -0.32 -5.30
C SER A 134 -1.99 -1.41 -4.92
N ILE A 135 -2.11 -2.00 -3.72
CA ILE A 135 -1.26 -3.10 -3.28
C ILE A 135 -1.40 -4.31 -4.21
N ARG A 136 -2.63 -4.65 -4.62
CA ARG A 136 -2.86 -5.76 -5.55
C ARG A 136 -2.15 -5.52 -6.88
N PHE A 137 -2.31 -4.32 -7.46
CA PHE A 137 -1.66 -3.97 -8.71
C PHE A 137 -0.12 -4.05 -8.60
N MET A 138 0.44 -3.53 -7.51
CA MET A 138 1.86 -3.63 -7.20
C MET A 138 2.32 -5.09 -7.14
N LEU A 139 1.60 -5.97 -6.42
CA LEU A 139 1.94 -7.39 -6.33
C LEU A 139 1.88 -8.09 -7.69
N ASP A 140 0.83 -7.85 -8.47
CA ASP A 140 0.69 -8.41 -9.83
C ASP A 140 1.87 -7.96 -10.72
N ARG A 141 2.34 -6.73 -10.55
CA ARG A 141 3.49 -6.20 -11.30
C ARG A 141 4.82 -6.80 -10.83
N ILE A 142 5.03 -6.96 -9.52
CA ILE A 142 6.23 -7.62 -8.97
C ILE A 142 6.35 -9.04 -9.51
N VAL A 143 5.25 -9.80 -9.56
CA VAL A 143 5.26 -11.17 -10.12
C VAL A 143 5.65 -11.18 -11.60
N ALA A 144 5.14 -10.22 -12.38
CA ALA A 144 5.52 -10.11 -13.79
C ALA A 144 7.01 -9.77 -13.96
N ASP A 145 7.52 -8.84 -13.13
CA ASP A 145 8.91 -8.41 -13.16
C ASP A 145 9.87 -9.51 -12.64
N GLU A 146 9.45 -10.32 -11.65
CA GLU A 146 10.18 -11.52 -11.21
C GLU A 146 10.38 -12.50 -12.36
N LYS A 147 9.32 -12.78 -13.12
CA LYS A 147 9.40 -13.66 -14.29
C LYS A 147 10.33 -13.11 -15.36
N GLU A 148 10.18 -11.84 -15.71
CA GLU A 148 11.03 -11.18 -16.72
C GLU A 148 12.51 -11.19 -16.29
N PHE A 149 12.77 -10.93 -15.01
CA PHE A 149 14.11 -10.98 -14.45
C PHE A 149 14.69 -12.40 -14.50
N HIS A 150 13.91 -13.41 -14.10
CA HIS A 150 14.31 -14.82 -14.19
C HIS A 150 14.73 -15.22 -15.60
N ASP A 151 13.90 -14.90 -16.59
CA ASP A 151 14.15 -15.20 -18.01
C ASP A 151 15.40 -14.46 -18.52
N THR A 152 15.59 -13.20 -18.09
CA THR A 152 16.76 -12.38 -18.44
C THR A 152 18.04 -12.97 -17.85
N VAL A 153 18.02 -13.38 -16.58
CA VAL A 153 19.16 -14.03 -15.90
C VAL A 153 19.54 -15.32 -16.62
N HIS A 154 18.56 -16.18 -16.94
CA HIS A 154 18.85 -17.43 -17.67
C HIS A 154 19.45 -17.14 -19.05
N LYS A 155 18.91 -16.15 -19.76
CA LYS A 155 19.39 -15.78 -21.09
C LYS A 155 20.79 -15.17 -21.09
N GLN A 156 21.16 -14.41 -20.06
CA GLN A 156 22.39 -13.61 -20.10
C GLN A 156 23.51 -14.14 -19.21
N CYS A 157 23.18 -14.83 -18.12
CA CYS A 157 24.15 -15.20 -17.08
C CYS A 157 24.44 -16.70 -17.03
N CYS A 158 23.53 -17.54 -17.53
CA CYS A 158 23.73 -18.98 -17.66
C CYS A 158 24.37 -19.33 -19.02
N LYS A 159 25.13 -20.42 -19.07
CA LYS A 159 25.64 -21.01 -20.30
C LYS A 159 24.47 -21.56 -21.11
N HIS A 160 24.43 -21.20 -22.39
CA HIS A 160 23.60 -21.88 -23.37
C HIS A 160 24.48 -22.93 -24.02
N ASP A 161 24.05 -24.19 -24.00
CA ASP A 161 24.61 -25.23 -24.86
C ASP A 161 24.48 -24.85 -26.35
#